data_AF-A0A7Y6QJ35-F1
#
_entry.id   AF-A0A7Y6QJ35-F1
#
_cell.length_a   1.000
_cell.length_b   1.000
_cell.length_c   1.000
_cell.angle_alpha   90.00
_cell.angle_beta   90.00
_cell.angle_gamma   90.00
#
_symmetry.space_group_name_H-M   'P 1'
#
loop_
_entity.id
_entity.type
_entity.pdbx_description
1 polymer ?
#
loop_
_entity_poly.entity_id
_entity_poly.type
_entity_poly.pdbx_seq_one_letter_code
_entity_poly.pdbx_strand_id
1 'polypeptide(L)'
;MSTAHIPVITVSYNSPDLIEALLRTFRQFYANKVYVIDGSNPEISLQIKAIAESFPNVEFIPFGYNIHHGPGMSWAIRNLGLEGQVLFLDSDVEIVKGGFLESLQSELTPELWGVGSIQQVNEQGYDRPDDGEVAYLHPACMLVNMDVMRQWPLPIKHGAPMITTMLALHRAGKAHLLKHVQWVRDDFGSETARHYIKHPWQGTVVRTGGYHYDLPAADSAVDQHLLAFVPPDAQKLVEVGCHNGVFAKAYRAAHPICDYTGVEADPALANLARPHCDYVFNTDIEQADDKFYAHVAGADCWILGDVLSSLRDPWAMLARIRRHIKPGGTVVASLRNFQHWSMQARLAVGDLRYQPGTVLDLPDVRVFTRGTILDMFQQAGFRIAGGTPVIREEAGREAFLPALRALAQASGSDPETAVQDALPWQYIILAQAA
;
A
#
# COMPACT_ATOMS: atom_id res chain seq x y z
N MET A 1 -22.19 27.74 11.67
CA MET A 1 -22.79 26.95 10.56
C MET A 1 -23.65 25.86 11.18
N SER A 2 -24.66 25.32 10.49
CA SER A 2 -25.44 24.21 11.05
C SER A 2 -24.58 22.94 11.13
N THR A 3 -24.59 22.24 12.27
CA THR A 3 -23.92 20.93 12.42
C THR A 3 -24.59 19.84 11.59
N ALA A 4 -25.85 20.01 11.17
CA ALA A 4 -26.66 18.98 10.51
C ALA A 4 -26.13 18.51 9.14
N HIS A 5 -25.25 19.28 8.50
CA HIS A 5 -24.69 18.95 7.18
C HIS A 5 -23.30 18.33 7.23
N ILE A 6 -22.69 18.24 8.41
CA ILE A 6 -21.36 17.64 8.58
C ILE A 6 -21.47 16.14 8.30
N PRO A 7 -20.84 15.58 7.26
CA PRO A 7 -20.81 14.14 7.06
C PRO A 7 -19.99 13.45 8.15
N VAL A 8 -20.42 12.24 8.51
CA VAL A 8 -19.74 11.39 9.49
C VAL A 8 -19.12 10.21 8.77
N ILE A 9 -17.84 9.96 9.00
CA ILE A 9 -17.12 8.81 8.47
C ILE A 9 -16.78 7.88 9.62
N THR A 10 -17.16 6.61 9.49
CA THR A 10 -16.75 5.54 10.40
C THR A 10 -16.19 4.37 9.60
N VAL A 11 -15.16 3.71 10.14
CA VAL A 11 -14.55 2.52 9.52
C VAL A 11 -14.86 1.32 10.41
N SER A 12 -15.41 0.27 9.81
CA SER A 12 -15.86 -0.95 10.51
C SER A 12 -15.04 -2.17 10.10
N TYR A 13 -14.88 -3.11 11.04
CA TYR A 13 -14.29 -4.42 10.79
C TYR A 13 -14.85 -5.49 11.74
N ASN A 14 -15.59 -6.44 11.18
CA ASN A 14 -16.18 -7.61 11.84
C ASN A 14 -16.98 -7.27 13.12
N SER A 15 -17.70 -6.14 13.11
CA SER A 15 -18.37 -5.59 14.30
C SER A 15 -19.81 -5.11 14.04
N PRO A 16 -20.74 -6.01 13.65
CA PRO A 16 -22.13 -5.64 13.36
C PRO A 16 -22.85 -5.02 14.56
N ASP A 17 -22.64 -5.57 15.75
CA ASP A 17 -23.23 -5.09 16.99
C ASP A 17 -22.73 -3.69 17.39
N LEU A 18 -21.44 -3.37 17.14
CA LEU A 18 -20.89 -2.04 17.42
C LEU A 18 -21.46 -1.00 16.45
N ILE A 19 -21.58 -1.34 15.16
CA ILE A 19 -22.20 -0.45 14.18
C ILE A 19 -23.68 -0.22 14.49
N GLU A 20 -24.42 -1.25 14.91
CA GLU A 20 -25.80 -1.07 15.35
C GLU A 20 -25.89 -0.14 16.56
N ALA A 21 -25.04 -0.34 17.57
CA ALA A 21 -25.02 0.49 18.77
C ALA A 21 -24.69 1.96 18.45
N LEU A 22 -23.68 2.19 17.61
CA LEU A 22 -23.30 3.50 17.10
C LEU A 22 -24.48 4.17 16.39
N LEU A 23 -25.04 3.53 15.35
CA LEU A 23 -26.11 4.13 14.55
C LEU A 23 -27.36 4.38 15.39
N ARG A 24 -27.76 3.42 16.24
CA ARG A 24 -28.92 3.54 17.13
C ARG A 24 -28.79 4.71 18.08
N THR A 25 -27.63 4.90 18.70
CA THR A 25 -27.41 5.97 19.68
C THR A 25 -27.17 7.32 19.01
N PHE A 26 -26.41 7.36 17.91
CA PHE A 26 -26.18 8.57 17.13
C PHE A 26 -27.49 9.16 16.58
N ARG A 27 -28.40 8.32 16.09
CA ARG A 27 -29.70 8.74 15.53
C ARG A 27 -30.69 9.29 16.55
N GLN A 28 -30.45 9.12 17.85
CA GLN A 28 -31.25 9.78 18.88
C GLN A 28 -31.04 11.30 18.90
N PHE A 29 -29.89 11.77 18.41
CA PHE A 29 -29.49 13.17 18.52
C PHE A 29 -29.21 13.83 17.16
N TYR A 30 -28.79 13.07 16.14
CA TYR A 30 -28.30 13.62 14.88
C TYR A 30 -28.84 12.91 13.63
N ALA A 31 -29.23 13.69 12.64
CA ALA A 31 -29.73 13.23 11.33
C ALA A 31 -28.66 13.26 10.22
N ASN A 32 -27.41 13.58 10.57
CA ASN A 32 -26.28 13.72 9.66
C ASN A 32 -26.09 12.49 8.77
N LYS A 33 -25.58 12.70 7.54
CA LYS A 33 -25.19 11.61 6.65
C LYS A 33 -24.01 10.86 7.25
N VAL A 34 -24.15 9.53 7.38
CA VAL A 34 -23.10 8.65 7.90
C VAL A 34 -22.63 7.76 6.76
N TYR A 35 -21.32 7.67 6.56
CA TYR A 35 -20.70 6.71 5.66
C TYR A 35 -20.02 5.63 6.50
N VAL A 36 -20.43 4.38 6.28
CA VAL A 36 -19.83 3.20 6.90
C VAL A 36 -18.90 2.55 5.89
N ILE A 37 -17.59 2.76 6.09
CA ILE A 37 -16.52 2.15 5.30
C ILE A 37 -16.22 0.79 5.90
N ASP A 38 -16.66 -0.28 5.25
CA ASP A 38 -16.64 -1.62 5.84
C ASP A 38 -15.56 -2.51 5.23
N GLY A 39 -14.60 -2.91 6.07
CA GLY A 39 -13.56 -3.87 5.74
C GLY A 39 -13.88 -5.30 6.19
N SER A 40 -15.12 -5.59 6.59
CA SER A 40 -15.46 -6.88 7.20
C SER A 40 -15.36 -8.04 6.22
N ASN A 41 -15.24 -9.25 6.77
CA ASN A 41 -15.39 -10.48 6.01
C ASN A 41 -16.75 -10.49 5.29
N PRO A 42 -16.85 -11.05 4.06
CA PRO A 42 -18.06 -10.96 3.24
C PRO A 42 -19.37 -11.34 3.97
N GLU A 43 -19.35 -12.41 4.77
CA GLU A 43 -20.52 -12.86 5.54
C GLU A 43 -20.95 -11.85 6.63
N ILE A 44 -20.00 -11.20 7.29
CA ILE A 44 -20.27 -10.20 8.33
C ILE A 44 -20.63 -8.86 7.68
N SER A 45 -20.00 -8.53 6.56
CA SER A 45 -20.29 -7.34 5.74
C SER A 45 -21.77 -7.30 5.32
N LEU A 46 -22.37 -8.45 4.99
CA LEU A 46 -23.81 -8.56 4.71
C LEU A 46 -24.70 -8.22 5.92
N GLN A 47 -24.27 -8.59 7.13
CA GLN A 47 -24.99 -8.25 8.36
C GLN A 47 -24.91 -6.74 8.64
N ILE A 48 -23.71 -6.16 8.52
CA ILE A 48 -23.51 -4.71 8.70
C ILE A 48 -24.30 -3.93 7.65
N LYS A 49 -24.35 -4.41 6.40
CA LYS A 49 -25.18 -3.81 5.36
C LYS A 49 -26.65 -3.74 5.76
N ALA A 50 -27.22 -4.86 6.22
CA ALA A 50 -28.62 -4.90 6.64
C ALA A 50 -28.91 -3.94 7.82
N ILE A 51 -27.95 -3.81 8.75
CA ILE A 51 -28.03 -2.86 9.86
C ILE A 51 -28.00 -1.43 9.30
N ALA A 52 -27.03 -1.08 8.46
CA ALA A 52 -26.90 0.25 7.87
C ALA A 52 -28.16 0.67 7.09
N GLU A 53 -28.73 -0.23 6.29
CA GLU A 53 -29.97 -0.01 5.52
C GLU A 53 -31.21 0.22 6.40
N SER A 54 -31.19 -0.24 7.66
CA SER A 54 -32.28 -0.02 8.62
C SER A 54 -32.32 1.40 9.21
N PHE A 55 -31.26 2.19 9.01
CA PHE A 55 -31.17 3.57 9.50
C PHE A 55 -31.22 4.59 8.36
N PRO A 56 -31.91 5.73 8.54
CA PRO A 56 -31.97 6.77 7.53
C PRO A 56 -30.60 7.46 7.37
N ASN A 57 -30.32 7.98 6.17
CA ASN A 57 -29.11 8.73 5.81
C ASN A 57 -27.79 8.00 6.14
N VAL A 58 -27.76 6.67 5.99
CA VAL A 58 -26.54 5.87 6.09
C VAL A 58 -26.18 5.32 4.72
N GLU A 59 -24.92 5.50 4.32
CA GLU A 59 -24.35 4.93 3.11
C GLU A 59 -23.32 3.87 3.49
N PHE A 60 -23.52 2.65 3.00
CA PHE A 60 -22.67 1.51 3.32
C PHE A 60 -21.75 1.18 2.13
N ILE A 61 -20.45 1.04 2.41
CA ILE A 61 -19.42 0.88 1.39
C ILE A 61 -18.55 -0.35 1.72
N PRO A 62 -18.83 -1.51 1.12
CA PRO A 62 -18.11 -2.75 1.41
C PRO A 62 -16.82 -2.90 0.60
N PHE A 63 -15.76 -3.38 1.26
CA PHE A 63 -14.51 -3.80 0.63
C PHE A 63 -14.35 -5.31 0.56
N GLY A 64 -14.98 -6.06 1.47
CA GLY A 64 -14.89 -7.53 1.53
C GLY A 64 -13.52 -8.06 2.00
N TYR A 65 -12.67 -7.19 2.52
CA TYR A 65 -11.37 -7.49 3.14
C TYR A 65 -11.02 -6.40 4.14
N ASN A 66 -10.14 -6.70 5.11
CA ASN A 66 -9.74 -5.71 6.13
C ASN A 66 -9.01 -4.52 5.49
N ILE A 67 -9.73 -3.44 5.25
CA ILE A 67 -9.16 -2.19 4.74
C ILE A 67 -8.39 -1.44 5.83
N HIS A 68 -8.66 -1.76 7.10
CA HIS A 68 -8.14 -1.09 8.29
C HIS A 68 -8.51 0.40 8.38
N HIS A 69 -8.36 1.00 9.56
CA HIS A 69 -8.83 2.36 9.83
C HIS A 69 -8.16 3.44 8.95
N GLY A 70 -6.82 3.50 8.90
CA GLY A 70 -6.12 4.50 8.09
C GLY A 70 -6.49 4.47 6.61
N PRO A 71 -6.27 3.35 5.91
CA PRO A 71 -6.62 3.27 4.49
C PRO A 71 -8.11 3.47 4.23
N GLY A 72 -9.00 3.03 5.14
CA GLY A 72 -10.44 3.30 5.04
C GLY A 72 -10.78 4.78 5.08
N MET A 73 -10.15 5.53 6.00
CA MET A 73 -10.29 7.00 6.09
C MET A 73 -9.73 7.68 4.84
N SER A 74 -8.54 7.29 4.38
CA SER A 74 -7.93 7.81 3.15
C SER A 74 -8.81 7.57 1.93
N TRP A 75 -9.39 6.38 1.81
CA TRP A 75 -10.30 6.06 0.73
C TRP A 75 -11.53 6.97 0.75
N ALA A 76 -12.15 7.18 1.93
CA ALA A 76 -13.30 8.06 2.08
C ALA A 76 -12.99 9.50 1.63
N ILE A 77 -11.83 10.03 2.04
CA ILE A 77 -11.36 11.37 1.69
C ILE A 77 -11.18 11.55 0.18
N ARG A 78 -10.65 10.53 -0.49
CA ARG A 78 -10.36 10.53 -1.93
C ARG A 78 -11.63 10.35 -2.78
N ASN A 79 -12.61 9.59 -2.32
CA ASN A 79 -13.69 9.09 -3.18
C ASN A 79 -15.08 9.68 -2.91
N LEU A 80 -15.35 10.23 -1.72
CA LEU A 80 -16.70 10.66 -1.33
C LEU A 80 -17.01 12.14 -1.59
N GLY A 81 -16.12 12.87 -2.27
CA GLY A 81 -16.32 14.30 -2.55
C GLY A 81 -16.49 15.13 -1.27
N LEU A 82 -15.83 14.76 -0.17
CA LEU A 82 -15.95 15.44 1.11
C LEU A 82 -15.39 16.86 1.02
N GLU A 83 -16.13 17.84 1.53
CA GLU A 83 -15.80 19.27 1.54
C GLU A 83 -16.13 19.87 2.91
N GLY A 84 -15.41 20.94 3.28
CA GLY A 84 -15.61 21.64 4.56
C GLY A 84 -15.34 20.75 5.78
N GLN A 85 -16.25 20.79 6.75
CA GLN A 85 -16.09 20.07 8.01
C GLN A 85 -16.54 18.62 7.90
N VAL A 86 -15.73 17.66 8.38
CA VAL A 86 -16.04 16.23 8.39
C VAL A 86 -15.77 15.66 9.77
N LEU A 87 -16.71 14.87 10.30
CA LEU A 87 -16.53 14.15 11.56
C LEU A 87 -16.00 12.75 11.27
N PHE A 88 -14.83 12.42 11.80
CA PHE A 88 -14.37 11.04 11.92
C PHE A 88 -14.73 10.50 13.30
N LEU A 89 -15.37 9.35 13.31
CA LEU A 89 -15.88 8.74 14.53
C LEU A 89 -15.61 7.23 14.50
N ASP A 90 -15.04 6.71 15.58
CA ASP A 90 -14.75 5.28 15.69
C ASP A 90 -16.04 4.45 15.56
N SER A 91 -15.92 3.21 15.07
CA SER A 91 -17.08 2.31 14.97
C SER A 91 -17.54 1.78 16.32
N ASP A 92 -16.67 1.87 17.34
CA ASP A 92 -16.88 1.44 18.72
C ASP A 92 -17.24 2.61 19.64
N VAL A 93 -18.25 3.41 19.28
CA VAL A 93 -18.77 4.46 20.17
C VAL A 93 -20.28 4.42 20.29
N GLU A 94 -20.75 4.79 21.48
CA GLU A 94 -22.15 5.04 21.77
C GLU A 94 -22.34 6.51 22.19
N ILE A 95 -23.31 7.19 21.56
CA ILE A 95 -23.64 8.58 21.92
C ILE A 95 -24.60 8.58 23.10
N VAL A 96 -24.15 9.10 24.23
CA VAL A 96 -24.90 9.18 25.49
C VAL A 96 -25.67 10.50 25.59
N LYS A 97 -25.13 11.57 24.98
CA LYS A 97 -25.71 12.91 25.02
C LYS A 97 -25.38 13.70 23.74
N GLY A 98 -26.35 14.45 23.21
CA GLY A 98 -26.12 15.43 22.13
C GLY A 98 -25.31 16.66 22.59
N GLY A 99 -24.85 17.48 21.65
CA GLY A 99 -24.03 18.68 21.92
C GLY A 99 -22.53 18.49 21.67
N PHE A 100 -22.07 17.25 21.46
CA PHE A 100 -20.66 16.96 21.24
C PHE A 100 -20.15 17.50 19.89
N LEU A 101 -20.97 17.40 18.84
CA LEU A 101 -20.59 17.87 17.51
C LEU A 101 -20.54 19.40 17.47
N GLU A 102 -21.47 20.06 18.15
CA GLU A 102 -21.49 21.51 18.35
C GLU A 102 -20.26 21.96 19.14
N SER A 103 -19.87 21.22 20.19
CA SER A 103 -18.68 21.51 20.97
C SER A 103 -17.39 21.37 20.16
N LEU A 104 -17.28 20.38 19.28
CA LEU A 104 -16.13 20.28 18.36
C LEU A 104 -16.16 21.42 17.35
N GLN A 105 -17.32 21.70 16.76
CA GLN A 105 -17.46 22.75 15.75
C GLN A 105 -17.11 24.14 16.31
N SER A 106 -17.42 24.44 17.58
CA SER A 106 -17.07 25.72 18.19
C SER A 106 -15.56 25.94 18.35
N GLU A 107 -14.77 24.86 18.40
CA GLU A 107 -13.32 24.91 18.52
C GLU A 107 -12.61 24.90 17.16
N LEU A 108 -13.27 24.46 16.09
CA LEU A 108 -12.66 24.31 14.76
C LEU A 108 -12.72 25.61 13.95
N THR A 109 -11.68 26.44 14.05
CA THR A 109 -11.51 27.63 13.18
C THR A 109 -11.10 27.23 11.76
N PRO A 110 -11.31 28.10 10.74
CA PRO A 110 -11.02 27.78 9.34
C PRO A 110 -9.56 27.40 9.05
N GLU A 111 -8.61 27.85 9.87
CA GLU A 111 -7.18 27.58 9.70
C GLU A 111 -6.76 26.23 10.30
N LEU A 112 -7.55 25.70 11.23
CA LEU A 112 -7.20 24.45 11.91
C LEU A 112 -7.36 23.26 10.97
N TRP A 113 -6.45 22.31 11.13
CA TRP A 113 -6.52 21.01 10.49
C TRP A 113 -7.61 20.15 11.14
N GLY A 114 -7.68 20.14 12.48
CA GLY A 114 -8.68 19.36 13.20
C GLY A 114 -8.68 19.56 14.71
N VAL A 115 -9.80 19.19 15.32
CA VAL A 115 -10.07 19.25 16.76
C VAL A 115 -10.43 17.86 17.29
N GLY A 116 -10.03 17.56 18.52
CA GLY A 116 -10.28 16.25 19.15
C GLY A 116 -9.34 16.00 20.32
N SER A 117 -9.13 14.72 20.67
CA SER A 117 -8.14 14.35 21.69
C SER A 117 -6.73 14.30 21.10
N ILE A 118 -5.77 14.93 21.79
CA ILE A 118 -4.36 14.97 21.41
C ILE A 118 -3.59 14.20 22.47
N GLN A 119 -2.78 13.24 22.03
CA GLN A 119 -1.91 12.43 22.87
C GLN A 119 -0.46 12.62 22.44
N GLN A 120 0.49 12.41 23.35
CA GLN A 120 1.91 12.45 23.02
C GLN A 120 2.36 11.04 22.63
N VAL A 121 2.99 10.90 21.47
CA VAL A 121 3.47 9.62 20.94
C VAL A 121 4.90 9.74 20.41
N ASN A 122 5.58 8.61 20.25
CA ASN A 122 6.84 8.56 19.50
C ASN A 122 6.63 8.50 17.97
N GLU A 123 7.70 8.53 17.18
CA GLU A 123 7.61 8.48 15.71
C GLU A 123 6.93 7.22 15.15
N GLN A 124 6.88 6.14 15.93
CA GLN A 124 6.18 4.91 15.54
C GLN A 124 4.66 4.99 15.81
N GLY A 125 4.22 5.94 16.64
CA GLY A 125 2.82 6.15 17.04
C GLY A 125 2.43 5.43 18.33
N TYR A 126 3.40 5.06 19.17
CA TYR A 126 3.14 4.50 20.50
C TYR A 126 3.01 5.60 21.55
N ASP A 127 2.06 5.44 22.47
CA ASP A 127 1.79 6.37 23.56
C ASP A 127 3.03 6.58 24.44
N ARG A 128 3.36 7.86 24.61
CA ARG A 128 4.52 8.37 25.34
C ARG A 128 4.10 9.65 26.06
N PRO A 129 3.30 9.55 27.14
CA PRO A 129 2.70 10.72 27.79
C PRO A 129 3.75 11.67 28.41
N ASP A 130 4.93 11.16 28.77
CA ASP A 130 5.97 11.92 29.48
C ASP A 130 7.10 12.41 28.56
N ASP A 131 7.37 11.70 27.46
CA ASP A 131 8.54 11.89 26.58
C ASP A 131 8.20 11.85 25.08
N GLY A 132 6.92 11.85 24.72
CA GLY A 132 6.48 11.83 23.32
C GLY A 132 6.74 13.17 22.63
N GLU A 133 7.39 13.12 21.47
CA GLU A 133 7.75 14.32 20.70
C GLU A 133 6.64 14.77 19.75
N VAL A 134 5.72 13.85 19.40
CA VAL A 134 4.70 14.08 18.37
C VAL A 134 3.33 14.24 19.01
N ALA A 135 2.71 15.39 18.78
CA ALA A 135 1.30 15.62 19.10
C ALA A 135 0.41 14.84 18.11
N TYR A 136 -0.26 13.81 18.61
CA TYR A 136 -1.09 12.90 17.83
C TYR A 136 -2.57 13.15 18.07
N LEU A 137 -3.28 13.65 17.06
CA LEU A 137 -4.74 13.76 17.11
C LEU A 137 -5.36 12.37 16.89
N HIS A 138 -6.02 11.83 17.92
CA HIS A 138 -6.56 10.48 17.90
C HIS A 138 -7.87 10.43 17.07
N PRO A 139 -8.01 9.51 16.09
CA PRO A 139 -9.14 9.49 15.17
C PRO A 139 -10.43 8.89 15.76
N ALA A 140 -10.47 8.60 17.06
CA ALA A 140 -11.65 7.98 17.67
C ALA A 140 -12.86 8.92 17.75
N CYS A 141 -12.60 10.22 17.88
CA CYS A 141 -13.57 11.29 17.68
C CYS A 141 -12.81 12.56 17.34
N MET A 142 -12.87 12.97 16.07
CA MET A 142 -12.23 14.20 15.62
C MET A 142 -13.05 14.88 14.52
N LEU A 143 -13.13 16.20 14.58
CA LEU A 143 -13.73 17.02 13.52
C LEU A 143 -12.59 17.70 12.76
N VAL A 144 -12.55 17.54 11.45
CA VAL A 144 -11.47 18.05 10.59
C VAL A 144 -11.99 19.05 9.59
N ASN A 145 -11.12 19.96 9.15
CA ASN A 145 -11.35 20.81 7.99
C ASN A 145 -10.70 20.17 6.76
N MET A 146 -11.51 19.71 5.80
CA MET A 146 -11.02 19.02 4.60
C MET A 146 -10.12 19.88 3.71
N ASP A 147 -10.35 21.20 3.69
CA ASP A 147 -9.57 22.13 2.87
C ASP A 147 -8.12 22.25 3.38
N VAL A 148 -7.94 22.16 4.70
CA VAL A 148 -6.62 22.12 5.34
C VAL A 148 -6.06 20.70 5.31
N MET A 149 -6.89 19.70 5.59
CA MET A 149 -6.47 18.29 5.69
C MET A 149 -5.80 17.79 4.41
N ARG A 150 -6.36 18.11 3.24
CA ARG A 150 -5.85 17.66 1.94
C ARG A 150 -4.49 18.24 1.55
N GLN A 151 -4.01 19.26 2.27
CA GLN A 151 -2.68 19.83 2.06
C GLN A 151 -1.58 18.99 2.74
N TRP A 152 -1.95 17.97 3.52
CA TRP A 152 -1.04 17.12 4.27
C TRP A 152 -1.19 15.64 3.87
N PRO A 153 -0.20 14.78 4.14
CA PRO A 153 -0.31 13.35 3.90
C PRO A 153 -1.55 12.77 4.59
N LEU A 154 -2.26 11.87 3.89
CA LEU A 154 -3.49 11.27 4.40
C LEU A 154 -3.21 10.12 5.37
N PRO A 155 -4.21 9.67 6.17
CA PRO A 155 -4.05 8.59 7.13
C PRO A 155 -3.79 7.25 6.43
N ILE A 156 -2.73 6.52 6.78
CA ILE A 156 -2.36 5.29 6.05
C ILE A 156 -2.08 4.08 6.95
N LYS A 157 -1.85 4.27 8.25
CA LYS A 157 -1.50 3.15 9.15
C LYS A 157 -2.73 2.47 9.75
N HIS A 158 -2.56 1.22 10.18
CA HIS A 158 -3.63 0.45 10.84
C HIS A 158 -3.75 0.78 12.32
N GLY A 159 -2.63 0.78 13.07
CA GLY A 159 -2.62 1.01 14.52
C GLY A 159 -2.67 2.49 14.94
N ALA A 160 -1.83 3.33 14.33
CA ALA A 160 -1.84 4.78 14.52
C ALA A 160 -2.17 5.49 13.20
N PRO A 161 -3.43 5.44 12.70
CA PRO A 161 -3.82 5.92 11.38
C PRO A 161 -3.25 7.27 10.99
N MET A 162 -3.21 8.20 11.94
CA MET A 162 -2.85 9.60 11.70
C MET A 162 -1.34 9.86 11.75
N ILE A 163 -0.49 8.90 12.13
CA ILE A 163 0.89 9.20 12.53
C ILE A 163 1.72 9.81 11.41
N THR A 164 1.50 9.38 10.16
CA THR A 164 2.19 9.95 8.99
C THR A 164 1.85 11.44 8.82
N THR A 165 0.57 11.80 8.98
CA THR A 165 0.11 13.19 8.95
C THR A 165 0.68 14.00 10.12
N MET A 166 0.65 13.43 11.33
CA MET A 166 1.11 14.11 12.55
C MET A 166 2.63 14.35 12.54
N LEU A 167 3.41 13.39 12.01
CA LEU A 167 4.85 13.57 11.78
C LEU A 167 5.14 14.66 10.76
N ALA A 168 4.37 14.73 9.66
CA ALA A 168 4.54 15.78 8.66
C ALA A 168 4.26 17.17 9.25
N LEU A 169 3.17 17.29 10.03
CA LEU A 169 2.84 18.52 10.76
C LEU A 169 3.91 18.90 11.78
N HIS A 170 4.39 17.94 12.57
CA HIS A 170 5.44 18.15 13.57
C HIS A 170 6.74 18.63 12.92
N ARG A 171 7.23 17.93 11.89
CA ARG A 171 8.46 18.28 11.16
C ARG A 171 8.38 19.64 10.46
N ALA A 172 7.19 20.05 10.05
CA ALA A 172 6.94 21.37 9.48
C ALA A 172 6.74 22.49 10.53
N GLY A 173 6.79 22.18 11.83
CA GLY A 173 6.51 23.14 12.91
C GLY A 173 5.04 23.62 12.94
N LYS A 174 4.11 22.82 12.42
CA LYS A 174 2.69 23.15 12.23
C LYS A 174 1.75 22.47 13.23
N ALA A 175 2.26 22.05 14.40
CA ALA A 175 1.42 21.46 15.46
C ALA A 175 0.29 22.39 15.95
N HIS A 176 0.42 23.72 15.78
CA HIS A 176 -0.63 24.69 16.09
C HIS A 176 -1.90 24.57 15.23
N LEU A 177 -1.86 23.79 14.15
CA LEU A 177 -3.05 23.48 13.34
C LEU A 177 -3.96 22.45 14.04
N LEU A 178 -3.51 21.84 15.14
CA LEU A 178 -4.27 20.88 15.93
C LEU A 178 -4.78 21.54 17.20
N LYS A 179 -6.00 21.20 17.59
CA LYS A 179 -6.61 21.73 18.82
C LYS A 179 -7.14 20.61 19.70
N HIS A 180 -6.65 20.59 20.95
CA HIS A 180 -7.10 19.65 21.96
C HIS A 180 -8.45 20.05 22.53
N VAL A 181 -9.34 19.06 22.69
CA VAL A 181 -10.64 19.20 23.35
C VAL A 181 -10.71 18.24 24.53
N GLN A 182 -10.75 18.82 25.74
CA GLN A 182 -10.55 18.09 27.00
C GLN A 182 -11.57 16.96 27.20
N TRP A 183 -12.87 17.22 26.97
CA TRP A 183 -13.91 16.20 27.17
C TRP A 183 -13.72 14.98 26.27
N VAL A 184 -13.10 15.13 25.09
CA VAL A 184 -12.82 13.99 24.20
C VAL A 184 -11.76 13.09 24.83
N ARG A 185 -10.79 13.65 25.55
CA ARG A 185 -9.84 12.84 26.32
C ARG A 185 -10.53 12.12 27.47
N ASP A 186 -11.44 12.80 28.16
CA ASP A 186 -12.11 12.29 29.35
C ASP A 186 -13.09 11.14 28.97
N ASP A 187 -13.86 11.31 27.89
CA ASP A 187 -14.83 10.33 27.37
C ASP A 187 -14.19 9.08 26.76
N PHE A 188 -12.94 9.20 26.30
CA PHE A 188 -12.12 8.10 25.80
C PHE A 188 -11.03 7.73 26.82
N GLY A 189 -11.14 8.18 28.07
CA GLY A 189 -10.27 7.78 29.18
C GLY A 189 -10.85 6.65 30.01
N SER A 190 -10.19 6.32 31.13
CA SER A 190 -10.67 5.34 32.12
C SER A 190 -11.68 5.91 33.13
N GLU A 191 -12.05 7.19 33.02
CA GLU A 191 -12.98 7.84 33.93
C GLU A 191 -14.41 7.31 33.80
N THR A 192 -15.14 7.27 34.92
CA THR A 192 -16.49 6.68 35.00
C THR A 192 -17.61 7.65 34.60
N ALA A 193 -17.36 8.95 34.60
CA ALA A 193 -18.34 9.96 34.19
C ALA A 193 -18.10 10.38 32.74
N ARG A 194 -19.04 10.07 31.85
CA ARG A 194 -18.98 10.45 30.42
C ARG A 194 -19.78 11.73 30.17
N HIS A 195 -19.21 12.66 29.41
CA HIS A 195 -19.84 13.91 28.98
C HIS A 195 -20.83 13.68 27.82
N TYR A 196 -20.39 12.99 26.78
CA TYR A 196 -21.16 12.81 25.54
C TYR A 196 -21.05 11.41 24.93
N ILE A 197 -19.86 10.82 24.95
CA ILE A 197 -19.55 9.58 24.22
C ILE A 197 -19.07 8.51 25.20
N LYS A 198 -19.53 7.29 24.98
CA LYS A 198 -19.01 6.09 25.63
C LYS A 198 -18.26 5.27 24.59
N HIS A 199 -16.99 5.00 24.84
CA HIS A 199 -16.17 4.05 24.07
C HIS A 199 -15.96 2.80 24.94
N PRO A 200 -16.66 1.67 24.67
CA PRO A 200 -16.61 0.49 25.51
C PRO A 200 -15.34 -0.36 25.28
N TRP A 201 -14.43 0.06 24.40
CA TRP A 201 -13.19 -0.64 24.06
C TRP A 201 -13.39 -2.10 23.62
N GLN A 202 -14.52 -2.37 22.97
CA GLN A 202 -14.87 -3.68 22.41
C GLN A 202 -14.47 -3.82 20.94
N GLY A 203 -13.85 -2.78 20.37
CA GLY A 203 -13.39 -2.70 19.00
C GLY A 203 -12.34 -3.74 18.61
N THR A 204 -11.88 -3.60 17.37
CA THR A 204 -11.08 -4.58 16.62
C THR A 204 -9.94 -5.21 17.43
N VAL A 205 -9.24 -4.47 18.30
CA VAL A 205 -8.10 -4.95 19.09
C VAL A 205 -8.44 -6.14 20.01
N VAL A 206 -9.63 -6.17 20.62
CA VAL A 206 -10.03 -7.27 21.52
C VAL A 206 -10.52 -8.48 20.70
N ARG A 207 -11.14 -8.25 19.53
CA ARG A 207 -11.67 -9.31 18.66
C ARG A 207 -10.63 -9.94 17.72
N THR A 208 -9.53 -9.25 17.43
CA THR A 208 -8.47 -9.79 16.55
C THR A 208 -7.36 -10.52 17.31
N GLY A 209 -7.33 -10.43 18.64
CA GLY A 209 -6.13 -10.76 19.41
C GLY A 209 -5.00 -9.78 19.06
N GLY A 210 -4.17 -9.44 20.05
CA GLY A 210 -2.96 -8.67 19.77
C GLY A 210 -2.14 -9.37 18.69
N TYR A 211 -1.69 -8.62 17.68
CA TYR A 211 -0.81 -9.13 16.65
C TYR A 211 0.53 -9.51 17.29
N HIS A 212 0.67 -10.78 17.66
CA HIS A 212 1.97 -11.40 17.87
C HIS A 212 2.66 -11.45 16.51
N TYR A 213 3.62 -10.54 16.30
CA TYR A 213 4.61 -10.66 15.24
C TYR A 213 5.58 -11.77 15.62
N ASP A 214 5.20 -13.00 15.34
CA ASP A 214 6.14 -14.10 15.17
C ASP A 214 5.54 -15.00 14.12
N LEU A 215 6.07 -14.98 12.90
CA LEU A 215 6.04 -16.05 11.90
C LEU A 215 6.86 -15.61 10.65
N PRO A 216 7.37 -16.57 9.85
CA PRO A 216 8.77 -16.68 9.47
C PRO A 216 9.19 -15.70 8.38
N ALA A 217 10.43 -15.23 8.47
CA ALA A 217 11.11 -14.53 7.39
C ALA A 217 11.28 -15.47 6.18
N ALA A 218 10.31 -15.46 5.27
CA ALA A 218 10.58 -15.79 3.88
C ALA A 218 11.35 -14.61 3.28
N ASP A 219 12.59 -14.87 2.85
CA ASP A 219 13.63 -13.94 2.38
C ASP A 219 13.22 -12.45 2.33
N SER A 220 13.43 -11.77 3.45
CA SER A 220 13.21 -10.33 3.64
C SER A 220 14.28 -9.44 2.99
N ALA A 221 14.94 -9.94 1.95
CA ALA A 221 16.02 -9.21 1.26
C ALA A 221 15.45 -8.41 0.09
N VAL A 222 15.57 -7.09 0.18
CA VAL A 222 15.22 -6.17 -0.91
C VAL A 222 16.28 -6.27 -2.01
N ASP A 223 15.89 -6.46 -3.27
CA ASP A 223 16.81 -6.30 -4.40
C ASP A 223 17.27 -4.83 -4.50
N GLN A 224 18.45 -4.55 -3.95
CA GLN A 224 19.06 -3.23 -3.93
C GLN A 224 19.42 -2.73 -5.34
N HIS A 225 19.73 -3.64 -6.27
CA HIS A 225 20.01 -3.27 -7.66
C HIS A 225 18.73 -2.79 -8.33
N LEU A 226 17.61 -3.47 -8.12
CA LEU A 226 16.31 -3.03 -8.64
C LEU A 226 15.89 -1.70 -7.99
N LEU A 227 15.99 -1.58 -6.67
CA LEU A 227 15.61 -0.37 -5.91
C LEU A 227 16.36 0.87 -6.39
N ALA A 228 17.65 0.75 -6.69
CA ALA A 228 18.49 1.86 -7.16
C ALA A 228 18.07 2.44 -8.52
N PHE A 229 17.29 1.71 -9.32
CA PHE A 229 16.79 2.18 -10.61
C PHE A 229 15.38 2.79 -10.54
N VAL A 230 14.70 2.69 -9.39
CA VAL A 230 13.39 3.33 -9.20
C VAL A 230 13.59 4.85 -9.10
N PRO A 231 12.88 5.68 -9.91
CA PRO A 231 13.08 7.13 -9.89
C PRO A 231 12.76 7.73 -8.51
N PRO A 232 13.66 8.53 -7.92
CA PRO A 232 13.50 9.07 -6.57
C PRO A 232 12.40 10.13 -6.45
N ASP A 233 11.96 10.69 -7.57
CA ASP A 233 10.91 11.69 -7.72
C ASP A 233 9.58 11.09 -8.20
N ALA A 234 9.47 9.77 -8.31
CA ALA A 234 8.22 9.10 -8.66
C ALA A 234 7.19 9.32 -7.54
N GLN A 235 6.05 9.92 -7.90
CA GLN A 235 4.92 10.18 -7.02
C GLN A 235 3.87 9.08 -7.08
N LYS A 236 3.74 8.35 -8.19
CA LYS A 236 2.79 7.25 -8.35
C LYS A 236 3.49 6.00 -8.86
N LEU A 237 3.57 4.98 -8.02
CA LEU A 237 4.29 3.73 -8.31
C LEU A 237 3.35 2.53 -8.30
N VAL A 238 3.67 1.55 -9.14
CA VAL A 238 2.97 0.27 -9.19
C VAL A 238 3.98 -0.86 -9.12
N GLU A 239 3.88 -1.70 -8.11
CA GLU A 239 4.71 -2.90 -7.96
C GLU A 239 3.88 -4.15 -8.25
N VAL A 240 4.30 -4.94 -9.24
CA VAL A 240 3.66 -6.21 -9.57
C VAL A 240 4.42 -7.35 -8.91
N GLY A 241 3.71 -8.19 -8.16
CA GLY A 241 4.32 -9.19 -7.29
C GLY A 241 4.90 -8.54 -6.03
N CYS A 242 4.13 -7.68 -5.35
CA CYS A 242 4.65 -6.93 -4.20
C CYS A 242 4.88 -7.77 -2.94
N HIS A 243 4.50 -9.05 -2.96
CA HIS A 243 4.65 -9.99 -1.85
C HIS A 243 4.19 -9.38 -0.51
N ASN A 244 5.06 -9.35 0.50
CA ASN A 244 4.79 -8.80 1.82
C ASN A 244 5.06 -7.29 1.93
N GLY A 245 5.33 -6.58 0.82
CA GLY A 245 5.53 -5.13 0.78
C GLY A 245 6.88 -4.64 1.33
N VAL A 246 7.87 -5.51 1.52
CA VAL A 246 9.20 -5.12 2.01
C VAL A 246 9.91 -4.16 1.05
N PHE A 247 9.74 -4.32 -0.26
CA PHE A 247 10.29 -3.40 -1.26
C PHE A 247 9.65 -2.01 -1.15
N ALA A 248 8.32 -1.94 -1.09
CA ALA A 248 7.57 -0.70 -0.86
C ALA A 248 8.03 0.01 0.42
N LYS A 249 8.21 -0.73 1.53
CA LYS A 249 8.74 -0.21 2.79
C LYS A 249 10.13 0.41 2.62
N ALA A 250 11.02 -0.27 1.90
CA ALA A 250 12.38 0.21 1.65
C ALA A 250 12.41 1.48 0.79
N TYR A 251 11.64 1.52 -0.29
CA TYR A 251 11.52 2.70 -1.14
C TYR A 251 10.96 3.91 -0.36
N ARG A 252 9.87 3.71 0.39
CA ARG A 252 9.21 4.78 1.15
C ARG A 252 10.03 5.32 2.31
N ALA A 253 10.98 4.54 2.83
CA ALA A 253 11.90 5.01 3.87
C ALA A 253 12.75 6.19 3.37
N ALA A 254 13.13 6.19 2.09
CA ALA A 254 13.84 7.28 1.44
C ALA A 254 12.89 8.30 0.77
N HIS A 255 11.71 7.84 0.34
CA HIS A 255 10.74 8.62 -0.45
C HIS A 255 9.34 8.60 0.19
N PRO A 256 9.12 9.33 1.30
CA PRO A 256 7.88 9.20 2.08
C PRO A 256 6.63 9.78 1.40
N ILE A 257 6.80 10.65 0.39
CA ILE A 257 5.73 11.32 -0.33
C ILE A 257 5.55 10.65 -1.70
N CYS A 258 4.85 9.53 -1.73
CA CYS A 258 4.43 8.82 -2.93
C CYS A 258 3.11 8.07 -2.70
N ASP A 259 2.39 7.77 -3.77
CA ASP A 259 1.23 6.89 -3.88
C ASP A 259 1.71 5.54 -4.45
N TYR A 260 1.88 4.57 -3.56
CA TYR A 260 2.46 3.27 -3.87
C TYR A 260 1.36 2.21 -3.93
N THR A 261 1.14 1.64 -5.12
CA THR A 261 0.16 0.57 -5.33
C THR A 261 0.88 -0.78 -5.50
N GLY A 262 0.57 -1.75 -4.65
CA GLY A 262 1.02 -3.13 -4.80
C GLY A 262 -0.01 -4.02 -5.51
N VAL A 263 0.46 -5.01 -6.25
CA VAL A 263 -0.37 -6.08 -6.83
C VAL A 263 0.20 -7.43 -6.40
N GLU A 264 -0.63 -8.26 -5.76
CA GLU A 264 -0.21 -9.57 -5.27
C GLU A 264 -1.37 -10.57 -5.37
N ALA A 265 -1.12 -11.74 -5.94
CA ALA A 265 -2.15 -12.75 -6.15
C ALA A 265 -2.43 -13.55 -4.87
N ASP A 266 -1.40 -13.80 -4.04
CA ASP A 266 -1.56 -14.49 -2.76
C ASP A 266 -2.23 -13.56 -1.71
N PRO A 267 -3.42 -13.93 -1.19
CA PRO A 267 -4.14 -13.08 -0.24
C PRO A 267 -3.39 -12.83 1.07
N ALA A 268 -2.61 -13.80 1.56
CA ALA A 268 -1.85 -13.66 2.79
C ALA A 268 -0.70 -12.66 2.62
N LEU A 269 0.05 -12.75 1.53
CA LEU A 269 1.10 -11.79 1.19
C LEU A 269 0.51 -10.40 0.92
N ALA A 270 -0.56 -10.31 0.13
CA ALA A 270 -1.24 -9.05 -0.15
C ALA A 270 -1.66 -8.32 1.14
N ASN A 271 -2.17 -9.06 2.14
CA ASN A 271 -2.52 -8.51 3.44
C ASN A 271 -1.29 -8.04 4.23
N LEU A 272 -0.17 -8.76 4.17
CA LEU A 272 1.09 -8.34 4.78
C LEU A 272 1.68 -7.08 4.13
N ALA A 273 1.41 -6.83 2.84
CA ALA A 273 1.86 -5.63 2.13
C ALA A 273 1.05 -4.35 2.45
N ARG A 274 -0.21 -4.49 2.90
CA ARG A 274 -1.11 -3.33 3.14
C ARG A 274 -0.55 -2.26 4.08
N PRO A 275 0.23 -2.57 5.14
CA PRO A 275 0.86 -1.55 5.98
C PRO A 275 1.97 -0.75 5.28
N HIS A 276 2.44 -1.20 4.11
CA HIS A 276 3.60 -0.65 3.40
C HIS A 276 3.21 0.07 2.11
N CYS A 277 2.09 -0.29 1.49
CA CYS A 277 1.54 0.35 0.29
C CYS A 277 0.38 1.30 0.64
N ASP A 278 0.08 2.28 -0.21
CA ASP A 278 -1.12 3.13 -0.08
C ASP A 278 -2.37 2.38 -0.57
N TYR A 279 -2.19 1.45 -1.50
CA TYR A 279 -3.22 0.50 -1.91
C TYR A 279 -2.61 -0.85 -2.31
N VAL A 280 -3.34 -1.95 -2.10
CA VAL A 280 -2.94 -3.28 -2.57
C VAL A 280 -4.11 -3.96 -3.25
N PHE A 281 -3.93 -4.29 -4.53
CA PHE A 281 -4.82 -5.16 -5.28
C PHE A 281 -4.45 -6.61 -5.00
N ASN A 282 -5.38 -7.37 -4.41
CA ASN A 282 -5.25 -8.81 -4.35
C ASN A 282 -5.83 -9.43 -5.63
N THR A 283 -5.00 -9.57 -6.67
CA THR A 283 -5.42 -10.07 -7.98
C THR A 283 -4.24 -10.65 -8.76
N ASP A 284 -4.52 -11.61 -9.65
CA ASP A 284 -3.57 -12.01 -10.69
C ASP A 284 -3.49 -10.88 -11.73
N ILE A 285 -2.29 -10.35 -11.96
CA ILE A 285 -2.07 -9.25 -12.90
C ILE A 285 -2.52 -9.59 -14.33
N GLU A 286 -2.46 -10.86 -14.73
CA GLU A 286 -2.95 -11.29 -16.05
C GLU A 286 -4.48 -11.25 -16.16
N GLN A 287 -5.18 -11.25 -15.01
CA GLN A 287 -6.64 -11.17 -14.91
C GLN A 287 -7.12 -9.78 -14.46
N ALA A 288 -6.22 -8.81 -14.32
CA ALA A 288 -6.57 -7.48 -13.87
C ALA A 288 -7.58 -6.80 -14.83
N ASP A 289 -8.60 -6.19 -14.24
CA ASP A 289 -9.73 -5.58 -14.94
C ASP A 289 -9.53 -4.09 -15.23
N ASP A 290 -10.49 -3.47 -15.91
CA ASP A 290 -10.44 -2.05 -16.26
C ASP A 290 -10.41 -1.13 -15.03
N LYS A 291 -10.96 -1.57 -13.88
CA LYS A 291 -10.93 -0.80 -12.64
C LYS A 291 -9.52 -0.71 -12.09
N PHE A 292 -8.78 -1.82 -12.09
CA PHE A 292 -7.36 -1.83 -11.76
C PHE A 292 -6.60 -0.83 -12.64
N TYR A 293 -6.73 -0.96 -13.96
CA TYR A 293 -5.99 -0.11 -14.91
C TYR A 293 -6.39 1.37 -14.83
N ALA A 294 -7.65 1.67 -14.48
CA ALA A 294 -8.09 3.04 -14.19
C ALA A 294 -7.44 3.59 -12.91
N HIS A 295 -7.33 2.78 -11.84
CA HIS A 295 -6.68 3.19 -10.59
C HIS A 295 -5.20 3.51 -10.80
N VAL A 296 -4.48 2.67 -11.55
CA VAL A 296 -3.03 2.85 -11.78
C VAL A 296 -2.70 3.76 -12.98
N ALA A 297 -3.71 4.31 -13.66
CA ALA A 297 -3.50 5.20 -14.80
C ALA A 297 -2.63 6.41 -14.41
N GLY A 298 -1.74 6.79 -15.31
CA GLY A 298 -0.78 7.88 -15.11
C GLY A 298 0.35 7.55 -14.12
N ALA A 299 0.57 6.28 -13.79
CA ALA A 299 1.72 5.89 -12.96
C ALA A 299 3.04 6.40 -13.54
N ASP A 300 3.92 6.87 -12.66
CA ASP A 300 5.24 7.38 -13.01
C ASP A 300 6.21 6.23 -13.28
N CYS A 301 6.13 5.18 -12.45
CA CYS A 301 7.01 4.03 -12.52
C CYS A 301 6.26 2.73 -12.22
N TRP A 302 6.52 1.71 -13.04
CA TRP A 302 6.14 0.31 -12.75
C TRP A 302 7.37 -0.48 -12.34
N ILE A 303 7.25 -1.30 -11.31
CA ILE A 303 8.32 -2.11 -10.73
C ILE A 303 7.96 -3.57 -10.93
N LEU A 304 8.82 -4.31 -11.63
CA LEU A 304 8.61 -5.70 -12.04
C LEU A 304 9.80 -6.55 -11.56
N GLY A 305 9.80 -6.92 -10.28
CA GLY A 305 10.85 -7.73 -9.68
C GLY A 305 10.63 -9.22 -9.94
N ASP A 306 11.40 -9.81 -10.85
CA ASP A 306 11.40 -11.25 -11.17
C ASP A 306 10.01 -11.85 -11.50
N VAL A 307 9.07 -11.00 -11.91
CA VAL A 307 7.68 -11.41 -12.17
C VAL A 307 7.46 -11.83 -13.62
N LEU A 308 8.20 -11.25 -14.58
CA LEU A 308 7.94 -11.46 -16.01
C LEU A 308 8.11 -12.92 -16.47
N SER A 309 8.97 -13.69 -15.79
CA SER A 309 9.21 -15.11 -16.10
C SER A 309 8.10 -16.05 -15.62
N SER A 310 7.31 -15.63 -14.64
CA SER A 310 6.18 -16.42 -14.13
C SER A 310 4.87 -16.19 -14.90
N LEU A 311 4.80 -15.13 -15.74
CA LEU A 311 3.60 -14.80 -16.51
C LEU A 311 3.45 -15.68 -17.76
N ARG A 312 2.19 -15.98 -18.11
CA ARG A 312 1.89 -16.66 -19.38
C ARG A 312 2.13 -15.75 -20.58
N ASP A 313 1.73 -14.48 -20.50
CA ASP A 313 1.88 -13.50 -21.58
C ASP A 313 2.44 -12.14 -21.06
N PRO A 314 3.75 -12.08 -20.77
CA PRO A 314 4.39 -10.84 -20.32
C PRO A 314 4.35 -9.72 -21.37
N TRP A 315 4.30 -10.06 -22.67
CA TRP A 315 4.18 -9.06 -23.75
C TRP A 315 2.84 -8.33 -23.69
N ALA A 316 1.74 -9.06 -23.51
CA ALA A 316 0.42 -8.46 -23.36
C ALA A 316 0.32 -7.59 -22.10
N MET A 317 0.91 -8.02 -20.98
CA MET A 317 0.97 -7.21 -19.76
C MET A 317 1.73 -5.91 -20.01
N LEU A 318 2.94 -5.96 -20.58
CA LEU A 318 3.72 -4.76 -20.89
C LEU A 318 2.98 -3.83 -21.86
N ALA A 319 2.34 -4.37 -22.89
CA ALA A 319 1.53 -3.58 -23.82
C ALA A 319 0.33 -2.91 -23.13
N ARG A 320 -0.29 -3.55 -22.12
CA ARG A 320 -1.32 -2.94 -21.28
C ARG A 320 -0.73 -1.84 -20.40
N ILE A 321 0.39 -2.09 -19.72
CA ILE A 321 1.11 -1.08 -18.94
C ILE A 321 1.41 0.15 -19.81
N ARG A 322 1.90 -0.06 -21.04
CA ARG A 322 2.21 1.03 -21.99
C ARG A 322 1.01 1.94 -22.27
N ARG A 323 -0.22 1.41 -22.27
CA ARG A 323 -1.44 2.20 -22.51
C ARG A 323 -1.86 3.06 -21.32
N HIS A 324 -1.50 2.67 -20.10
CA HIS A 324 -1.95 3.31 -18.86
C HIS A 324 -0.85 4.10 -18.14
N ILE A 325 0.43 3.83 -18.42
CA ILE A 325 1.56 4.59 -17.87
C ILE A 325 1.58 6.03 -18.42
N LYS A 326 2.08 6.99 -17.63
CA LYS A 326 2.19 8.37 -18.10
C LYS A 326 3.16 8.50 -19.29
N PRO A 327 3.03 9.52 -20.15
CA PRO A 327 4.06 9.87 -21.12
C PRO A 327 5.43 10.07 -20.44
N GLY A 328 6.45 9.39 -20.94
CA GLY A 328 7.80 9.41 -20.35
C GLY A 328 7.97 8.65 -19.04
N GLY A 329 6.91 7.98 -18.54
CA GLY A 329 6.98 7.09 -17.39
C GLY A 329 7.85 5.85 -17.66
N THR A 330 8.29 5.21 -16.58
CA THR A 330 9.31 4.15 -16.64
C THR A 330 8.81 2.80 -16.16
N VAL A 331 9.40 1.74 -16.69
CA VAL A 331 9.32 0.39 -16.15
C VAL A 331 10.71 -0.01 -15.69
N VAL A 332 10.81 -0.42 -14.44
CA VAL A 332 12.03 -0.93 -13.81
C VAL A 332 11.81 -2.42 -13.57
N ALA A 333 12.61 -3.27 -14.21
CA ALA A 333 12.41 -4.71 -14.17
C ALA A 333 13.70 -5.47 -13.85
N SER A 334 13.61 -6.54 -13.06
CA SER A 334 14.66 -7.55 -12.93
C SER A 334 14.24 -8.83 -13.65
N LEU A 335 15.16 -9.40 -14.41
CA LEU A 335 14.95 -10.68 -15.08
C LEU A 335 16.19 -11.56 -14.97
N ARG A 336 15.99 -12.82 -14.60
CA ARG A 336 17.04 -13.85 -14.63
C ARG A 336 17.50 -14.13 -16.07
N ASN A 337 18.79 -14.42 -16.21
CA ASN A 337 19.43 -14.63 -17.50
C ASN A 337 19.60 -16.12 -17.82
N PHE A 338 18.77 -16.65 -18.72
CA PHE A 338 18.86 -18.05 -19.15
C PHE A 338 20.12 -18.36 -19.98
N GLN A 339 20.83 -17.35 -20.46
CA GLN A 339 22.15 -17.50 -21.10
C GLN A 339 23.29 -17.64 -20.08
N HIS A 340 23.01 -17.60 -18.78
CA HIS A 340 24.04 -17.71 -17.75
C HIS A 340 24.91 -18.98 -17.92
N TRP A 341 26.22 -18.86 -17.69
CA TRP A 341 27.19 -19.94 -17.92
C TRP A 341 26.80 -21.25 -17.23
N SER A 342 26.28 -21.18 -16.00
CA SER A 342 25.91 -22.36 -15.23
C SER A 342 24.71 -23.08 -15.86
N MET A 343 23.80 -22.33 -16.48
CA MET A 343 22.67 -22.92 -17.21
C MET A 343 23.15 -23.60 -18.49
N GLN A 344 24.04 -22.97 -19.24
CA GLN A 344 24.63 -23.56 -20.44
C GLN A 344 25.42 -24.85 -20.13
N ALA A 345 26.20 -24.86 -19.04
CA ALA A 345 26.91 -26.05 -18.60
C ALA A 345 25.96 -27.20 -18.22
N ARG A 346 24.86 -26.89 -17.53
CA ARG A 346 23.82 -27.87 -17.17
C ARG A 346 23.09 -28.41 -18.41
N LEU A 347 22.76 -27.55 -19.37
CA LEU A 347 22.17 -27.95 -20.65
C LEU A 347 23.12 -28.88 -21.44
N ALA A 348 24.42 -28.60 -21.45
CA ALA A 348 25.43 -29.40 -22.15
C ALA A 348 25.53 -30.85 -21.62
N VAL A 349 25.13 -31.10 -20.36
CA VAL A 349 25.08 -32.44 -19.76
C VAL A 349 23.67 -33.02 -19.64
N GLY A 350 22.66 -32.35 -20.23
CA GLY A 350 21.27 -32.79 -20.20
C GLY A 350 20.57 -32.63 -18.86
N ASP A 351 21.02 -31.71 -17.99
CA ASP A 351 20.38 -31.43 -16.70
C ASP A 351 19.51 -30.17 -16.76
N LEU A 352 18.18 -30.36 -16.84
CA LEU A 352 17.18 -29.29 -16.81
C LEU A 352 16.21 -29.41 -15.63
N ARG A 353 16.68 -29.94 -14.49
CA ARG A 353 15.84 -30.04 -13.29
C ARG A 353 15.62 -28.67 -12.66
N TYR A 354 14.38 -28.35 -12.29
CA TYR A 354 14.06 -27.12 -11.55
C TYR A 354 14.68 -27.16 -10.16
N GLN A 355 15.31 -26.06 -9.74
CA GLN A 355 15.95 -25.95 -8.44
C GLN A 355 15.76 -24.55 -7.86
N PRO A 356 15.28 -24.46 -6.61
CA PRO A 356 15.15 -23.18 -5.89
C PRO A 356 16.45 -22.37 -5.90
N GLY A 357 16.33 -21.07 -6.17
CA GLY A 357 17.46 -20.14 -6.19
C GLY A 357 18.42 -20.32 -7.38
N THR A 358 18.05 -21.12 -8.38
CA THR A 358 18.80 -21.21 -9.65
C THR A 358 18.21 -20.30 -10.73
N VAL A 359 18.89 -20.18 -11.88
CA VAL A 359 18.36 -19.43 -13.03
C VAL A 359 17.01 -19.98 -13.52
N LEU A 360 16.80 -21.29 -13.34
CA LEU A 360 15.55 -21.99 -13.65
C LEU A 360 14.90 -22.43 -12.35
N ASP A 361 14.06 -21.55 -11.81
CA ASP A 361 13.31 -21.77 -10.59
C ASP A 361 11.81 -21.80 -10.88
N LEU A 362 11.05 -22.59 -10.13
CA LEU A 362 9.59 -22.48 -10.17
C LEU A 362 9.20 -21.17 -9.48
N PRO A 363 8.25 -20.38 -10.01
CA PRO A 363 7.23 -20.75 -10.99
C PRO A 363 7.52 -20.30 -12.44
N ASP A 364 8.78 -20.21 -12.88
CA ASP A 364 9.08 -19.72 -14.23
C ASP A 364 8.47 -20.59 -15.34
N VAL A 365 7.69 -19.95 -16.21
CA VAL A 365 7.12 -20.53 -17.43
C VAL A 365 7.67 -19.87 -18.71
N ARG A 366 8.48 -18.82 -18.55
CA ARG A 366 9.22 -18.13 -19.61
C ARG A 366 10.69 -18.03 -19.22
N VAL A 367 11.56 -18.07 -20.22
CA VAL A 367 13.01 -17.91 -20.07
C VAL A 367 13.48 -16.78 -20.98
N PHE A 368 14.44 -16.00 -20.51
CA PHE A 368 14.91 -14.81 -21.23
C PHE A 368 16.43 -14.77 -21.33
N THR A 369 16.93 -14.24 -22.45
CA THR A 369 18.33 -13.84 -22.64
C THR A 369 18.36 -12.32 -22.84
N ARG A 370 19.53 -11.69 -22.76
CA ARG A 370 19.63 -10.23 -22.94
C ARG A 370 18.92 -9.75 -24.21
N GLY A 371 19.12 -10.42 -25.33
CA GLY A 371 18.47 -10.09 -26.60
C GLY A 371 16.94 -10.14 -26.51
N THR A 372 16.38 -11.24 -25.98
CA THR A 372 14.92 -11.40 -25.92
C THR A 372 14.26 -10.46 -24.91
N ILE A 373 14.97 -10.03 -23.86
CA ILE A 373 14.53 -8.99 -22.94
C ILE A 373 14.36 -7.67 -23.69
N LEU A 374 15.40 -7.23 -24.42
CA LEU A 374 15.38 -5.97 -25.15
C LEU A 374 14.27 -5.98 -26.23
N ASP A 375 14.14 -7.07 -26.96
CA ASP A 375 13.09 -7.25 -27.97
C ASP A 375 11.69 -7.20 -27.37
N MET A 376 11.46 -7.85 -26.22
CA MET A 376 10.17 -7.85 -25.54
C MET A 376 9.72 -6.44 -25.16
N PHE A 377 10.61 -5.64 -24.55
CA PHE A 377 10.30 -4.25 -24.20
C PHE A 377 10.06 -3.38 -25.43
N GLN A 378 10.87 -3.54 -26.48
CA GLN A 378 10.70 -2.80 -27.73
C GLN A 378 9.35 -3.11 -28.40
N GLN A 379 8.99 -4.39 -28.49
CA GLN A 379 7.71 -4.82 -29.06
C GLN A 379 6.51 -4.31 -28.27
N ALA A 380 6.65 -4.16 -26.95
CA ALA A 380 5.63 -3.58 -26.08
C ALA A 380 5.54 -2.04 -26.13
N GLY A 381 6.36 -1.37 -26.96
CA GLY A 381 6.33 0.08 -27.13
C GLY A 381 7.15 0.85 -26.10
N PHE A 382 8.17 0.22 -25.52
CA PHE A 382 9.14 0.89 -24.64
C PHE A 382 10.49 1.03 -25.32
N ARG A 383 11.19 2.12 -25.00
CA ARG A 383 12.58 2.33 -25.35
C ARG A 383 13.46 2.02 -24.14
N ILE A 384 14.52 1.26 -24.32
CA ILE A 384 15.49 1.02 -23.25
C ILE A 384 16.23 2.33 -22.95
N ALA A 385 16.10 2.81 -21.72
CA ALA A 385 16.68 4.06 -21.24
C ALA A 385 17.93 3.81 -20.37
N GLY A 386 18.07 2.61 -19.82
CA GLY A 386 19.23 2.20 -19.05
C GLY A 386 19.09 0.78 -18.53
N GLY A 387 20.05 0.38 -17.70
CA GLY A 387 20.06 -0.92 -17.05
C GLY A 387 21.46 -1.31 -16.62
N THR A 388 21.56 -2.40 -15.85
CA THR A 388 22.85 -2.98 -15.47
C THR A 388 22.75 -4.51 -15.43
N PRO A 389 23.81 -5.22 -15.86
CA PRO A 389 23.98 -6.60 -15.46
C PRO A 389 24.27 -6.69 -13.96
N VAL A 390 23.79 -7.74 -13.31
CA VAL A 390 24.19 -8.12 -11.95
C VAL A 390 25.03 -9.39 -12.06
N ILE A 391 26.34 -9.25 -11.86
CA ILE A 391 27.31 -10.34 -11.93
C ILE A 391 27.68 -10.74 -10.52
N ARG A 392 27.53 -12.04 -10.21
CA ARG A 392 27.90 -12.61 -8.90
C ARG A 392 29.30 -13.21 -8.99
N GLU A 393 30.00 -13.26 -7.85
CA GLU A 393 31.21 -14.06 -7.74
C GLU A 393 30.82 -15.53 -7.58
N GLU A 394 31.19 -16.36 -8.54
CA GLU A 394 30.80 -17.77 -8.58
C GLU A 394 32.01 -18.64 -8.91
N ALA A 395 32.23 -19.68 -8.10
CA ALA A 395 33.30 -20.63 -8.32
C ALA A 395 33.07 -21.45 -9.60
N GLY A 396 34.14 -21.71 -10.36
CA GLY A 396 34.09 -22.58 -11.53
C GLY A 396 33.70 -21.91 -12.85
N ARG A 397 33.18 -20.67 -12.83
CA ARG A 397 32.81 -19.90 -14.03
C ARG A 397 33.91 -19.90 -15.11
N GLU A 398 35.15 -19.59 -14.72
CA GLU A 398 36.29 -19.46 -15.62
C GLU A 398 36.61 -20.74 -16.39
N ALA A 399 36.27 -21.92 -15.85
CA ALA A 399 36.50 -23.19 -16.53
C ALA A 399 35.58 -23.38 -17.75
N PHE A 400 34.40 -22.75 -17.76
CA PHE A 400 33.42 -22.89 -18.82
C PHE A 400 33.54 -21.83 -19.92
N LEU A 401 34.07 -20.64 -19.61
CA LEU A 401 34.13 -19.53 -20.57
C LEU A 401 34.86 -19.88 -21.89
N PRO A 402 35.99 -20.64 -21.91
CA PRO A 402 36.63 -21.05 -23.15
C PRO A 402 35.72 -21.95 -24.03
N ALA A 403 34.94 -22.83 -23.41
CA ALA A 403 34.00 -23.70 -24.12
C ALA A 403 32.83 -22.89 -24.71
N LEU A 404 32.30 -21.92 -23.94
CA LEU A 404 31.26 -21.00 -24.44
C LEU A 404 31.76 -20.18 -25.63
N ARG A 405 33.00 -19.70 -25.56
CA ARG A 405 33.66 -18.98 -26.66
C ARG A 405 33.76 -19.86 -27.92
N ALA A 406 34.19 -21.11 -27.77
CA ALA A 406 34.28 -22.05 -28.89
C ALA A 406 32.91 -22.37 -29.50
N LEU A 407 31.87 -22.53 -28.67
CA LEU A 407 30.50 -22.75 -29.14
C LEU A 407 29.98 -21.56 -29.96
N ALA A 408 30.20 -20.33 -29.49
CA ALA A 408 29.81 -19.13 -30.21
C ALA A 408 30.55 -18.96 -31.54
N GLN A 409 31.85 -19.27 -31.59
CA GLN A 409 32.63 -19.29 -32.84
C GLN A 409 32.04 -20.29 -33.84
N ALA A 410 31.71 -21.49 -33.37
CA ALA A 410 31.14 -22.53 -34.21
C ALA A 410 29.75 -22.16 -34.74
N SER A 411 28.97 -21.35 -34.01
CA SER A 411 27.66 -20.86 -34.48
C SER A 411 27.74 -19.63 -35.39
N GLY A 412 28.94 -19.07 -35.62
CA GLY A 412 29.13 -17.83 -36.38
C GLY A 412 28.72 -16.56 -35.62
N SER A 413 28.49 -16.66 -34.31
CA SER A 413 28.18 -15.53 -33.43
C SER A 413 29.46 -14.89 -32.87
N ASP A 414 29.37 -13.65 -32.39
CA ASP A 414 30.51 -13.00 -31.71
C ASP A 414 30.83 -13.71 -30.39
N PRO A 415 32.03 -14.30 -30.25
CA PRO A 415 32.40 -15.07 -29.07
C PRO A 415 32.56 -14.23 -27.80
N GLU A 416 33.00 -12.97 -27.93
CA GLU A 416 33.17 -12.11 -26.76
C GLU A 416 31.82 -11.64 -26.23
N THR A 417 30.89 -11.25 -27.12
CA THR A 417 29.51 -10.95 -26.72
C THR A 417 28.86 -12.16 -26.03
N ALA A 418 29.03 -13.38 -26.56
CA ALA A 418 28.46 -14.58 -25.96
C ALA A 418 29.00 -14.86 -24.55
N VAL A 419 30.31 -14.64 -24.32
CA VAL A 419 30.92 -14.76 -23.00
C VAL A 419 30.41 -13.67 -22.06
N GLN A 420 30.36 -12.42 -22.50
CA GLN A 420 29.85 -11.30 -21.70
C GLN A 420 28.40 -11.51 -21.29
N ASP A 421 27.54 -11.95 -22.22
CA ASP A 421 26.13 -12.20 -21.95
C ASP A 421 25.89 -13.44 -21.07
N ALA A 422 26.90 -14.29 -20.86
CA ALA A 422 26.83 -15.45 -19.97
C ALA A 422 27.25 -15.17 -18.53
N LEU A 423 27.84 -14.00 -18.23
CA LEU A 423 28.27 -13.62 -16.88
C LEU A 423 27.14 -13.14 -15.96
N PRO A 424 26.14 -12.36 -16.42
CA PRO A 424 25.14 -11.79 -15.55
C PRO A 424 24.19 -12.86 -15.05
N TRP A 425 23.97 -12.89 -13.74
CA TRP A 425 22.92 -13.70 -13.12
C TRP A 425 21.54 -13.19 -13.51
N GLN A 426 21.38 -11.87 -13.47
CA GLN A 426 20.17 -11.16 -13.83
C GLN A 426 20.51 -9.84 -14.51
N TYR A 427 19.54 -9.29 -15.23
CA TYR A 427 19.58 -7.95 -15.78
C TYR A 427 18.56 -7.07 -15.08
N ILE A 428 18.98 -5.88 -14.67
CA ILE A 428 18.08 -4.79 -14.31
C ILE A 428 17.89 -3.91 -15.54
N ILE A 429 16.64 -3.67 -15.92
CA ILE A 429 16.27 -2.88 -17.08
C ILE A 429 15.46 -1.67 -16.65
N LEU A 430 15.85 -0.50 -17.15
CA LEU A 430 15.04 0.71 -17.12
C LEU A 430 14.53 0.99 -18.52
N ALA A 431 13.24 0.81 -18.73
CA ALA A 431 12.55 1.07 -19.98
C ALA A 431 11.65 2.30 -19.84
N GLN A 432 11.60 3.15 -20.85
CA GLN A 432 10.78 4.36 -20.87
C GLN A 432 9.66 4.21 -21.91
N ALA A 433 8.45 4.64 -21.57
CA ALA A 433 7.34 4.70 -22.51
C ALA A 433 7.69 5.64 -23.66
N ALA A 434 7.82 5.09 -24.87
CA ALA A 434 8.31 5.78 -26.08
C ALA A 434 7.22 6.54 -26.82
#